data_AF-A0A923AR17-F1
#
_entry.id   AF-A0A923AR17-F1
#
_cell.length_a   1.000
_cell.length_b   1.000
_cell.length_c   1.000
_cell.angle_alpha   90.00
_cell.angle_beta   90.00
_cell.angle_gamma   90.00
#
_symmetry.space_group_name_H-M   'P 1'
#
loop_
_entity.id
_entity.type
_entity.pdbx_description
1 polymer ?
#
loop_
_entity_poly.entity_id
_entity_poly.type
_entity_poly.pdbx_seq_one_letter_code
_entity_poly.pdbx_strand_id
1 'polypeptide(L)'
;MSVSTSNRSHAEGRVMGIPESYVQARSQFRASAAGAGAEVFSYAQPDMTGLDGEDLSIDLALFGSPKAEQAAIVFAGVHGAEAFCGSAILQAWLAGGPPILPDGVRLVLVHAANPRAFSHMTRTTENNVDLNRNFRTN
;
A
#
# COMPACT_ATOMS: atom_id res chain seq x y z
N MET A 1 -34.67 -18.68 18.10
CA MET A 1 -34.17 -17.64 17.20
C MET A 1 -32.73 -18.02 16.83
N SER A 2 -32.52 -18.63 15.66
CA SER A 2 -31.20 -19.09 15.24
C SER A 2 -30.40 -17.93 14.65
N VAL A 3 -29.23 -17.66 15.22
CA VAL A 3 -28.24 -16.77 14.60
C VAL A 3 -27.66 -17.53 13.41
N SER A 4 -28.04 -17.11 12.21
CA SER A 4 -27.44 -17.58 10.96
C SER A 4 -26.03 -17.01 10.86
N THR A 5 -25.01 -17.83 11.12
CA THR A 5 -23.63 -17.54 10.72
C THR A 5 -23.53 -17.67 9.21
N SER A 6 -23.75 -16.56 8.49
CA SER A 6 -23.48 -16.51 7.05
C SER A 6 -21.97 -16.62 6.86
N ASN A 7 -21.54 -17.82 6.49
CA ASN A 7 -20.19 -18.10 6.04
C ASN A 7 -19.99 -17.31 4.75
N ARG A 8 -19.37 -16.12 4.82
CA ARG A 8 -18.99 -15.39 3.62
C ARG A 8 -17.94 -16.26 2.93
N SER A 9 -18.29 -16.81 1.78
CA SER A 9 -17.29 -17.26 0.82
C SER A 9 -16.38 -16.06 0.57
N HIS A 10 -15.13 -16.14 1.04
CA HIS A 10 -14.08 -15.33 0.44
C HIS A 10 -14.20 -15.59 -1.06
N ALA A 11 -14.59 -14.58 -1.83
CA ALA A 11 -14.47 -14.67 -3.27
C ALA A 11 -13.03 -15.15 -3.53
N GLU A 12 -12.85 -16.16 -4.37
CA GLU A 12 -11.54 -16.60 -4.84
C GLU A 12 -10.94 -15.46 -5.67
N GLY A 13 -10.58 -14.36 -5.00
CA GLY A 13 -9.83 -13.27 -5.56
C GLY A 13 -8.48 -13.87 -5.91
N ARG A 14 -8.17 -13.87 -7.21
CA ARG A 14 -6.86 -14.29 -7.72
C ARG A 14 -5.79 -13.61 -6.88
N VAL A 15 -5.10 -14.39 -6.03
CA VAL A 15 -3.94 -13.90 -5.30
C VAL A 15 -2.89 -13.60 -6.36
N MET A 16 -2.62 -12.31 -6.55
CA MET A 16 -1.53 -11.88 -7.41
C MET A 16 -0.23 -12.33 -6.73
N GLY A 17 0.67 -12.95 -7.50
CA GLY A 17 1.98 -13.37 -6.99
C GLY A 17 2.80 -12.17 -6.53
N ILE A 18 3.97 -12.44 -5.96
CA ILE A 18 4.92 -11.38 -5.61
C ILE A 18 5.28 -10.63 -6.90
N PRO A 19 5.13 -9.29 -6.96
CA PRO A 19 5.50 -8.53 -8.15
C PRO A 19 7.01 -8.62 -8.41
N GLU A 20 7.39 -8.44 -9.67
CA GLU A 20 8.77 -8.55 -10.16
C GLU A 20 9.41 -7.16 -10.38
N SER A 21 8.62 -6.08 -10.38
CA SER A 21 9.13 -4.72 -10.52
C SER A 21 8.29 -3.70 -9.73
N TYR A 22 8.86 -2.52 -9.48
CA TYR A 22 8.13 -1.39 -8.90
C TYR A 22 6.90 -1.01 -9.72
N VAL A 23 7.05 -0.91 -11.05
CA VAL A 23 5.96 -0.57 -11.98
C VAL A 23 4.82 -1.58 -11.87
N GLN A 24 5.14 -2.87 -11.85
CA GLN A 24 4.15 -3.92 -11.71
C GLN A 24 3.47 -3.84 -10.33
N ALA A 25 4.23 -3.73 -9.24
CA ALA A 25 3.71 -3.63 -7.89
C ALA A 25 2.75 -2.44 -7.73
N ARG A 26 3.15 -1.27 -8.26
CA ARG A 26 2.36 -0.04 -8.24
C ARG A 26 1.06 -0.16 -9.02
N SER A 27 1.13 -0.65 -10.25
CA SER A 27 -0.06 -0.82 -11.10
C SER A 27 -1.08 -1.76 -10.47
N GLN A 28 -0.61 -2.89 -9.93
CA GLN A 28 -1.44 -3.87 -9.24
C GLN A 28 -2.04 -3.30 -7.96
N PHE A 29 -1.26 -2.61 -7.11
CA PHE A 29 -1.80 -1.96 -5.90
C PHE A 29 -2.92 -0.98 -6.22
N ARG A 30 -2.71 -0.08 -7.20
CA ARG A 30 -3.72 0.90 -7.61
C ARG A 30 -4.99 0.24 -8.14
N ALA A 31 -4.84 -0.80 -8.95
CA ALA A 31 -5.96 -1.56 -9.47
C ALA A 31 -6.75 -2.29 -8.36
N SER A 32 -6.05 -2.97 -7.45
CA SER A 32 -6.66 -3.63 -6.30
C SER A 32 -7.36 -2.64 -5.36
N ALA A 33 -6.74 -1.48 -5.10
CA ALA A 33 -7.30 -0.44 -4.26
C ALA A 33 -8.60 0.13 -4.84
N ALA A 34 -8.58 0.51 -6.13
CA ALA A 34 -9.76 0.99 -6.82
C ALA A 34 -10.86 -0.09 -6.88
N GLY A 35 -10.49 -1.34 -7.16
CA GLY A 35 -11.42 -2.48 -7.18
C GLY A 35 -12.06 -2.78 -5.82
N ALA A 36 -11.34 -2.51 -4.72
CA ALA A 36 -11.86 -2.61 -3.37
C ALA A 36 -12.70 -1.38 -2.95
N GLY A 37 -12.85 -0.38 -3.81
CA GLY A 37 -13.62 0.84 -3.52
C GLY A 37 -12.87 1.87 -2.68
N ALA A 38 -11.54 1.84 -2.66
CA ALA A 38 -10.73 2.85 -1.99
C ALA A 38 -10.72 4.17 -2.76
N GLU A 39 -10.58 5.28 -2.04
CA GLU A 39 -10.13 6.53 -2.62
C GLU A 39 -8.61 6.45 -2.82
N VAL A 40 -8.15 6.60 -4.07
CA VAL A 40 -6.73 6.41 -4.43
C VAL A 40 -6.06 7.76 -4.68
N PHE A 41 -4.95 8.01 -3.98
CA PHE A 41 -4.09 9.19 -4.18
C PHE A 41 -2.70 8.77 -4.61
N SER A 42 -2.05 9.59 -5.43
CA SER A 42 -0.67 9.38 -5.87
C SER A 42 0.14 10.64 -5.63
N TYR A 43 1.19 10.56 -4.83
CA TYR A 43 2.15 11.64 -4.59
C TYR A 43 3.39 11.39 -5.43
N ALA A 44 3.44 12.05 -6.58
CA ALA A 44 4.56 11.96 -7.51
C ALA A 44 5.86 12.48 -6.89
N GLN A 45 6.97 11.89 -7.29
CA GLN A 45 8.33 12.28 -6.91
C GLN A 45 9.06 12.83 -8.14
N PRO A 46 8.73 14.07 -8.59
CA PRO A 46 9.14 14.58 -9.89
C PRO A 46 10.66 14.75 -10.04
N ASP A 47 11.37 14.91 -8.92
CA ASP A 47 12.83 15.08 -8.91
C ASP A 47 13.60 13.74 -8.85
N MET A 48 12.89 12.61 -8.93
CA MET A 48 13.47 11.27 -8.86
C MET A 48 12.99 10.39 -10.01
N THR A 49 13.89 9.54 -10.49
CA THR A 49 13.61 8.57 -11.56
C THR A 49 13.91 7.16 -11.07
N GLY A 50 13.07 6.21 -11.47
CA GLY A 50 13.29 4.79 -11.22
C GLY A 50 14.51 4.24 -11.95
N LEU A 51 14.89 3.01 -11.60
CA LEU A 51 16.05 2.31 -12.15
C LEU A 51 15.93 2.16 -13.68
N ASP A 52 14.72 1.92 -14.17
CA ASP A 52 14.42 1.71 -15.59
C ASP A 52 13.87 2.96 -16.27
N GLY A 53 14.00 4.13 -15.64
CA GLY A 53 13.51 5.40 -16.18
C GLY A 53 12.05 5.73 -15.84
N GLU A 54 11.40 4.94 -14.99
CA GLU A 54 9.98 5.12 -14.66
C GLU A 54 9.72 6.26 -13.67
N ASP A 55 8.52 6.84 -13.74
CA ASP A 55 8.04 7.80 -12.75
C ASP A 55 7.79 7.13 -11.40
N LEU A 56 8.26 7.79 -10.34
CA LEU A 56 8.09 7.33 -8.96
C LEU A 56 6.96 8.09 -8.26
N SER A 57 6.21 7.37 -7.43
CA SER A 57 5.23 7.95 -6.52
C SER A 57 5.02 7.10 -5.26
N ILE A 58 4.53 7.76 -4.22
CA ILE A 58 3.91 7.11 -3.07
C ILE A 58 2.41 7.07 -3.35
N ASP A 59 1.82 5.87 -3.36
CA ASP A 59 0.40 5.67 -3.66
C ASP A 59 -0.36 5.31 -2.39
N LEU A 60 -1.52 5.93 -2.18
CA LEU A 60 -2.37 5.69 -1.03
C LEU A 60 -3.70 5.08 -1.43
N ALA A 61 -4.23 4.18 -0.61
CA ALA A 61 -5.60 3.69 -0.68
C ALA A 61 -6.31 4.00 0.64
N LEU A 62 -7.38 4.80 0.58
CA LEU A 62 -8.07 5.31 1.76
C LEU A 62 -9.50 4.76 1.83
N PHE A 63 -9.89 4.31 3.02
CA PHE A 63 -11.23 3.79 3.30
C PHE A 63 -11.84 4.47 4.52
N GLY A 64 -13.17 4.59 4.53
CA GLY A 64 -13.92 5.26 5.60
C GLY A 64 -14.10 6.76 5.34
N SER A 65 -14.61 7.48 6.34
CA SER A 65 -14.92 8.91 6.22
C SER A 65 -13.65 9.76 6.15
N PRO A 66 -13.57 10.79 5.27
CA PRO A 66 -12.50 11.78 5.32
C PRO A 66 -12.58 12.71 6.54
N LYS A 67 -13.71 12.68 7.27
CA LYS A 67 -13.94 13.40 8.53
C LYS A 67 -13.77 12.52 9.77
N ALA A 68 -13.22 11.31 9.62
CA ALA A 68 -12.92 10.43 10.73
C ALA A 68 -11.97 11.11 11.73
N GLU A 69 -12.20 10.89 13.03
CA GLU A 69 -11.39 11.49 14.09
C GLU A 69 -10.09 10.72 14.33
N GLN A 70 -10.03 9.46 13.89
CA GLN A 70 -8.88 8.58 14.03
C GLN A 70 -8.46 7.99 12.69
N ALA A 71 -7.17 7.74 12.53
CA ALA A 71 -6.61 7.08 11.37
C ALA A 71 -5.76 5.87 11.77
N ALA A 72 -6.02 4.72 11.16
CA ALA A 72 -5.12 3.58 11.16
C ALA A 72 -4.27 3.66 9.89
N ILE A 73 -2.94 3.70 10.05
CA ILE A 73 -2.01 3.80 8.92
C ILE A 73 -1.22 2.49 8.84
N VAL A 74 -1.27 1.85 7.69
CA VAL A 74 -0.46 0.68 7.35
C VAL A 74 0.39 1.06 6.15
N PHE A 75 1.71 0.98 6.28
CA PHE A 75 2.62 1.34 5.22
C PHE A 75 3.63 0.22 4.95
N ALA A 76 3.99 0.09 3.68
CA ALA A 76 4.99 -0.87 3.22
C ALA A 76 6.08 -0.17 2.42
N GLY A 77 7.24 -0.84 2.31
CA GLY A 77 8.32 -0.41 1.44
C GLY A 77 9.11 0.79 1.97
N VAL A 78 9.48 0.78 3.25
CA VAL A 78 10.51 1.68 3.78
C VAL A 78 11.91 1.31 3.27
N HIS A 79 12.15 0.01 3.07
CA HIS A 79 13.30 -0.54 2.35
C HIS A 79 12.83 -1.15 1.03
N GLY A 80 13.66 -1.07 -0.01
CA GLY A 80 13.28 -1.44 -1.36
C GLY A 80 12.97 -2.91 -1.56
N ALA A 81 13.89 -3.80 -1.17
CA ALA A 81 13.71 -5.25 -1.36
C ALA A 81 12.50 -5.81 -0.59
N GLU A 82 12.15 -5.22 0.55
CA GLU A 82 11.00 -5.64 1.36
C GLU A 82 9.67 -5.19 0.75
N ALA A 83 9.71 -4.18 -0.13
CA ALA A 83 8.51 -3.61 -0.73
C ALA A 83 7.79 -4.59 -1.65
N PHE A 84 8.49 -5.51 -2.34
CA PHE A 84 7.84 -6.54 -3.16
C PHE A 84 6.87 -7.41 -2.36
N CYS A 85 7.34 -7.95 -1.23
CA CYS A 85 6.52 -8.74 -0.31
C CYS A 85 5.41 -7.89 0.31
N GLY A 86 5.74 -6.67 0.75
CA GLY A 86 4.76 -5.73 1.29
C GLY A 86 3.63 -5.40 0.30
N SER A 87 3.96 -5.19 -0.98
CA SER A 87 2.99 -4.96 -2.05
C SER A 87 2.07 -6.16 -2.24
N ALA A 88 2.62 -7.38 -2.27
CA ALA A 88 1.82 -8.60 -2.38
C ALA A 88 0.85 -8.76 -1.19
N ILE A 89 1.30 -8.46 0.03
CA ILE A 89 0.45 -8.48 1.24
C ILE A 89 -0.69 -7.47 1.14
N LEU A 90 -0.40 -6.22 0.77
CA LEU A 90 -1.42 -5.18 0.60
C LEU A 90 -2.43 -5.56 -0.48
N GLN A 91 -1.97 -6.10 -1.61
CA GLN A 91 -2.83 -6.55 -2.70
C GLN A 91 -3.71 -7.74 -2.29
N ALA A 92 -3.15 -8.73 -1.59
CA ALA A 92 -3.90 -9.87 -1.09
C ALA A 92 -4.97 -9.45 -0.08
N TRP A 93 -4.66 -8.48 0.78
CA TRP A 93 -5.63 -7.92 1.71
C TRP A 93 -6.76 -7.19 0.98
N LEU A 94 -6.42 -6.36 -0.03
CA LEU A 94 -7.40 -5.65 -0.87
C LEU A 94 -8.28 -6.60 -1.70
N ALA A 95 -7.75 -7.77 -2.10
CA ALA A 95 -8.53 -8.80 -2.80
C ALA A 95 -9.64 -9.41 -1.93
N GLY A 96 -9.58 -9.24 -0.60
CA GLY A 96 -10.65 -9.58 0.33
C GLY A 96 -11.89 -8.67 0.24
N GLY A 97 -11.82 -7.58 -0.53
CA GLY A 97 -12.88 -6.60 -0.69
C GLY A 97 -12.79 -5.40 0.27
N PRO A 98 -13.81 -4.52 0.28
CA PRO A 98 -13.80 -3.34 1.13
C PRO A 98 -13.70 -3.71 2.62
N PRO A 99 -12.86 -3.03 3.42
CA PRO A 99 -12.74 -3.31 4.84
C PRO A 99 -14.00 -2.92 5.62
N ILE A 100 -14.23 -3.63 6.72
CA ILE A 100 -15.17 -3.22 7.76
C ILE A 100 -14.36 -2.44 8.80
N LEU A 101 -14.68 -1.16 8.97
CA LEU A 101 -13.97 -0.26 9.89
C LEU A 101 -14.90 0.11 11.07
N PRO A 102 -14.36 0.31 12.28
CA PRO A 102 -15.10 0.95 13.36
C PRO A 102 -15.55 2.36 12.98
N ASP A 103 -16.64 2.83 13.58
CA ASP A 103 -17.13 4.19 13.40
C ASP A 103 -16.04 5.21 13.79
N GLY A 104 -15.91 6.27 13.00
CA GLY A 104 -14.93 7.33 13.26
C GLY A 104 -13.47 6.99 12.93
N VAL A 105 -13.19 5.83 12.34
CA VAL A 105 -11.85 5.41 11.90
C VAL A 105 -11.71 5.47 10.38
N ARG A 106 -10.62 6.07 9.91
CA ARG A 106 -10.16 5.99 8.50
C ARG A 106 -8.98 5.04 8.41
N LEU A 107 -8.99 4.16 7.43
CA LEU A 107 -7.82 3.34 7.11
C LEU A 107 -7.05 3.99 5.95
N VAL A 108 -5.73 4.11 6.11
CA VAL A 108 -4.80 4.60 5.10
C VAL A 108 -3.78 3.51 4.83
N LEU A 109 -3.81 2.93 3.64
CA LEU A 109 -2.74 2.05 3.16
C LEU A 109 -1.77 2.87 2.33
N VAL A 110 -0.47 2.77 2.63
CA VAL A 110 0.60 3.46 1.92
C VAL A 110 1.42 2.43 1.15
N HIS A 111 1.37 2.50 -0.17
CA HIS A 111 2.17 1.70 -1.07
C HIS A 111 3.37 2.48 -1.60
N ALA A 112 4.52 1.87 -1.33
CA ALA A 112 5.89 2.29 -1.57
C ALA A 112 6.28 3.58 -0.84
N ALA A 113 6.41 3.52 0.49
CA ALA A 113 6.87 4.65 1.31
C ALA A 113 8.23 5.23 0.88
N ASN A 114 9.08 4.40 0.27
CA ASN A 114 10.33 4.78 -0.35
C ASN A 114 10.38 4.26 -1.80
N PRO A 115 9.72 4.95 -2.76
CA PRO A 115 9.55 4.41 -4.11
C PRO A 115 10.88 4.37 -4.87
N ARG A 116 11.81 5.28 -4.57
CA ARG A 116 13.19 5.20 -5.08
C ARG A 116 13.80 3.88 -4.63
N ALA A 117 13.89 3.64 -3.32
CA ALA A 117 14.57 2.46 -2.81
C ALA A 117 13.95 1.17 -3.38
N PHE A 118 12.63 1.14 -3.54
CA PHE A 118 11.93 0.04 -4.19
C PHE A 118 12.41 -0.19 -5.63
N SER A 119 12.32 0.82 -6.49
CA SER A 119 12.74 0.70 -7.89
C SER A 119 14.24 0.35 -8.04
N HIS A 120 15.10 0.91 -7.21
CA HIS A 120 16.56 0.69 -7.26
C HIS A 120 17.04 -0.51 -6.42
N MET A 121 16.13 -1.23 -5.76
CA MET A 121 16.43 -2.33 -4.83
C MET A 121 17.44 -1.97 -3.72
N THR A 122 17.42 -0.72 -3.24
CA THR A 122 18.30 -0.27 -2.15
C THR A 122 17.59 -0.36 -0.80
N ARG A 123 18.37 -0.38 0.29
CA ARG A 123 17.81 -0.28 1.64
C ARG A 123 17.35 1.14 1.97
N THR A 124 18.14 2.13 1.54
CA THR A 124 18.01 3.53 1.93
C THR A 124 17.42 4.39 0.82
N THR A 125 17.04 5.62 1.16
CA THR A 125 16.71 6.67 0.18
C THR A 125 17.87 6.99 -0.77
N GLU A 126 17.62 7.84 -1.77
CA GLU A 126 18.61 8.49 -2.64
C GLU A 126 19.74 9.17 -1.87
N ASN A 127 19.46 9.66 -0.68
CA ASN A 127 20.42 10.34 0.20
C ASN A 127 21.08 9.40 1.23
N ASN A 128 21.00 8.08 1.04
CA ASN A 128 21.55 7.07 1.93
C ASN A 128 20.95 7.10 3.36
N VAL A 129 19.71 7.56 3.51
CA VAL A 129 18.99 7.58 4.78
C VAL A 129 18.15 6.30 4.95
N ASP A 130 18.31 5.61 6.08
CA ASP A 130 17.40 4.54 6.51
C ASP A 130 16.17 5.17 7.17
N LEU A 131 15.03 5.14 6.48
CA LEU A 131 13.78 5.72 6.98
C LEU A 131 13.34 5.11 8.31
N ASN A 132 13.59 3.81 8.53
CA ASN A 132 13.23 3.10 9.76
C ASN A 132 14.23 3.29 10.91
N ARG A 133 15.15 4.25 10.76
CA ARG A 133 16.09 4.70 11.79
C ARG A 133 16.09 6.22 11.93
N ASN A 134 15.26 6.92 11.17
CA ASN A 134 15.28 8.38 11.06
C ASN A 134 14.01 9.05 11.63
N PHE A 135 13.22 8.31 12.40
CA PHE A 135 12.14 8.90 13.19
C PHE A 135 12.73 9.64 14.38
N ARG A 136 12.32 10.89 14.57
CA ARG A 136 12.68 11.65 15.78
C ARG A 136 11.95 11.05 16.97
N THR A 137 12.67 10.81 18.05
CA THR A 137 12.07 10.65 19.38
C THR A 137 11.78 12.05 19.90
N ASN A 138 10.50 12.35 20.13
CA ASN A 138 10.10 13.54 20.90
C ASN A 138 10.45 13.36 22.38
#